data_AF-A0A920PFX3-F1
#
_entry.id   AF-A0A920PFX3-F1
#
_cell.length_a   1.000
_cell.length_b   1.000
_cell.length_c   1.000
_cell.angle_alpha   90.00
_cell.angle_beta   90.00
_cell.angle_gamma   90.00
#
_symmetry.space_group_name_H-M   'P 1'
#
loop_
_entity.id
_entity.type
_entity.pdbx_description
1 polymer ?
#
loop_
_entity_poly.entity_id
_entity_poly.type
_entity_poly.pdbx_seq_one_letter_code
_entity_poly.pdbx_strand_id
1 'polypeptide(L)'
;MTWSNKEIKNHINALLQIPGSEVVFGNEELESHTIPSVYGSMKPTAVEIPIEQLLTDHFDLITSEVFGPVQVIINYKHDELSIILEALERIPLHLTAAVVSNDPLFQQQVLGLTVNGTTYAGIRARTTGAPQNHWFGPAGDPRSAGIGTPEAIISTWSCHREIIKDIGPIDPDWSTPELT
;
A
#
# COMPACT_ATOMS: atom_id res chain seq x y z
N MET A 1 0.21 6.81 -15.84
CA MET A 1 -1.26 6.83 -15.68
C MET A 1 -1.59 8.12 -14.96
N THR A 2 -2.51 8.92 -15.48
CA THR A 2 -2.99 10.15 -14.86
C THR A 2 -4.47 10.27 -15.18
N TRP A 3 -5.25 10.74 -14.23
CA TRP A 3 -6.70 10.89 -14.37
C TRP A 3 -7.03 12.29 -14.90
N SER A 4 -7.99 12.38 -15.81
CA SER A 4 -8.58 13.64 -16.27
C SER A 4 -9.56 14.23 -15.24
N ASN A 5 -9.91 15.52 -15.37
CA ASN A 5 -10.93 16.15 -14.51
C ASN A 5 -12.27 15.41 -14.56
N LYS A 6 -12.63 14.87 -15.74
CA LYS A 6 -13.87 14.10 -15.92
C LYS A 6 -13.85 12.81 -15.11
N GLU A 7 -12.76 12.05 -15.15
CA GLU A 7 -12.62 10.79 -14.41
C GLU A 7 -12.62 11.05 -12.90
N ILE A 8 -11.86 12.05 -12.44
CA ILE A 8 -11.81 12.44 -11.03
C ILE A 8 -13.20 12.87 -10.53
N LYS A 9 -13.89 13.76 -11.26
CA LYS A 9 -15.24 14.20 -10.90
C LYS A 9 -16.25 13.06 -10.92
N ASN A 10 -16.17 12.15 -11.88
CA ASN A 10 -17.07 11.00 -11.93
C ASN A 10 -16.90 10.11 -10.69
N HIS A 11 -15.66 9.87 -10.27
CA HIS A 11 -15.39 9.11 -9.05
C HIS A 11 -15.91 9.83 -7.80
N ILE A 12 -15.63 11.12 -7.64
CA ILE A 12 -16.16 11.93 -6.52
C ILE A 12 -17.69 11.91 -6.52
N ASN A 13 -18.34 12.11 -7.68
CA ASN A 13 -19.79 12.09 -7.78
C ASN A 13 -20.39 10.74 -7.40
N ALA A 14 -19.71 9.64 -7.74
CA ALA A 14 -20.12 8.28 -7.36
C ALA A 14 -19.99 8.09 -5.84
N LEU A 15 -18.90 8.54 -5.22
CA LEU A 15 -18.76 8.56 -3.76
C LEU A 15 -19.88 9.37 -3.10
N LEU A 16 -20.24 10.52 -3.68
CA LEU A 16 -21.32 11.39 -3.18
C LEU A 16 -22.74 10.81 -3.34
N GLN A 17 -22.91 9.68 -4.04
CA GLN A 17 -24.18 8.94 -4.03
C GLN A 17 -24.31 8.01 -2.82
N ILE A 18 -23.21 7.77 -2.08
CA ILE A 18 -23.23 6.92 -0.88
C ILE A 18 -23.98 7.66 0.23
N PRO A 19 -24.97 7.03 0.90
CA PRO A 19 -25.71 7.68 1.98
C PRO A 19 -24.80 8.21 3.09
N GLY A 20 -24.98 9.48 3.46
CA GLY A 20 -24.20 10.16 4.51
C GLY A 20 -22.80 10.62 4.10
N SER A 21 -22.42 10.43 2.83
CA SER A 21 -21.18 11.00 2.29
C SER A 21 -21.23 12.52 2.18
N GLU A 22 -20.07 13.18 2.33
CA GLU A 22 -19.95 14.62 2.12
C GLU A 22 -18.56 15.05 1.65
N VAL A 23 -18.49 16.18 0.96
CA VAL A 23 -17.20 16.82 0.64
C VAL A 23 -16.74 17.62 1.84
N VAL A 24 -15.59 17.25 2.41
CA VAL A 24 -14.97 18.01 3.51
C VAL A 24 -14.30 19.28 2.98
N PHE A 25 -13.61 19.17 1.85
CA PHE A 25 -13.04 20.30 1.11
C PHE A 25 -12.72 19.92 -0.34
N GLY A 26 -12.53 20.94 -1.20
CA GLY A 26 -12.12 20.76 -2.60
C GLY A 26 -13.29 20.54 -3.54
N ASN A 27 -13.19 19.52 -4.40
CA ASN A 27 -14.15 19.21 -5.47
C ASN A 27 -14.32 20.34 -6.51
N GLU A 28 -13.23 21.05 -6.78
CA GLU A 28 -13.19 22.15 -7.74
C GLU A 28 -12.00 21.97 -8.69
N GLU A 29 -12.18 22.40 -9.94
CA GLU A 29 -11.08 22.48 -10.90
C GLU A 29 -10.15 23.65 -10.52
N LEU A 30 -8.88 23.54 -10.86
CA LEU A 30 -7.94 24.65 -10.79
C LEU A 30 -8.33 25.70 -11.83
N GLU A 31 -8.14 26.96 -11.47
CA GLU A 31 -8.42 28.09 -12.36
C GLU A 31 -7.13 28.65 -12.95
N SER A 32 -7.24 29.46 -14.00
CA SER A 32 -6.13 30.26 -14.56
C SER A 32 -4.88 29.45 -14.94
N HIS A 33 -5.04 28.29 -15.58
CA HIS A 33 -3.96 27.46 -16.06
C HIS A 33 -4.08 27.11 -17.55
N THR A 34 -3.00 26.60 -18.14
CA THR A 34 -2.94 26.10 -19.52
C THR A 34 -2.71 24.58 -19.61
N ILE A 35 -2.91 23.85 -18.50
CA ILE A 35 -2.81 22.39 -18.43
C ILE A 35 -3.78 21.76 -19.45
N PRO A 36 -3.30 20.87 -20.35
CA PRO A 36 -4.15 20.15 -21.29
C PRO A 36 -5.23 19.31 -20.60
N SER A 37 -6.45 19.26 -21.16
CA SER A 37 -7.61 18.55 -20.58
C SER A 37 -7.45 17.04 -20.43
N VAL A 38 -6.46 16.45 -21.11
CA VAL A 38 -6.07 15.04 -20.93
C VAL A 38 -5.41 14.79 -19.57
N TYR A 39 -5.03 15.84 -18.84
CA TYR A 39 -4.45 15.78 -17.51
C TYR A 39 -5.36 16.45 -16.49
N GLY A 40 -5.51 15.81 -15.33
CA GLY A 40 -6.26 16.36 -14.22
C GLY A 40 -5.62 17.63 -13.65
N SER A 41 -6.45 18.61 -13.37
CA SER A 41 -6.15 19.90 -12.74
C SER A 41 -7.24 20.20 -11.71
N MET A 42 -7.26 19.42 -10.63
CA MET A 42 -8.22 19.56 -9.52
C MET A 42 -7.54 20.12 -8.27
N LYS A 43 -8.28 20.91 -7.47
CA LYS A 43 -7.86 21.26 -6.11
C LYS A 43 -7.79 19.98 -5.24
N PRO A 44 -6.94 19.93 -4.21
CA PRO A 44 -6.96 18.87 -3.21
C PRO A 44 -8.37 18.67 -2.68
N THR A 45 -8.85 17.43 -2.71
CA THR A 45 -10.22 17.07 -2.39
C THR A 45 -10.26 15.96 -1.36
N ALA A 46 -11.14 16.08 -0.37
CA ALA A 46 -11.43 15.02 0.57
C ALA A 46 -12.94 14.77 0.64
N VAL A 47 -13.33 13.49 0.57
CA VAL A 47 -14.71 13.04 0.73
C VAL A 47 -14.79 12.18 1.99
N GLU A 48 -15.65 12.57 2.92
CA GLU A 48 -15.94 11.74 4.10
C GLU A 48 -17.01 10.72 3.74
N ILE A 49 -16.79 9.46 4.13
CA ILE A 49 -17.73 8.37 3.96
C ILE A 49 -18.02 7.77 5.36
N PRO A 50 -19.30 7.54 5.71
CA PRO A 50 -19.63 6.90 6.99
C PRO A 50 -19.05 5.48 7.09
N ILE A 51 -18.54 5.10 8.25
CA ILE A 51 -17.89 3.80 8.47
C ILE A 51 -18.82 2.62 8.17
N GLU A 52 -20.12 2.75 8.41
CA GLU A 52 -21.12 1.73 8.11
C GLU A 52 -21.24 1.42 6.61
N GLN A 53 -20.74 2.31 5.74
CA GLN A 53 -20.70 2.11 4.29
C GLN A 53 -19.39 1.46 3.82
N LEU A 54 -18.37 1.37 4.67
CA LEU A 54 -17.04 0.91 4.26
C LEU A 54 -17.07 -0.54 3.77
N LEU A 55 -17.68 -1.46 4.54
CA LEU A 55 -17.70 -2.89 4.25
C LEU A 55 -18.95 -3.35 3.48
N THR A 56 -19.62 -2.46 2.75
CA THR A 56 -20.80 -2.80 1.93
C THR A 56 -20.42 -3.11 0.48
N ASP A 57 -21.40 -3.11 -0.42
CA ASP A 57 -21.21 -3.15 -1.87
C ASP A 57 -20.50 -1.90 -2.43
N HIS A 58 -20.30 -0.86 -1.61
CA HIS A 58 -19.50 0.32 -1.95
C HIS A 58 -17.99 0.14 -1.73
N PHE A 59 -17.53 -0.95 -1.11
CA PHE A 59 -16.13 -1.15 -0.73
C PHE A 59 -15.14 -0.90 -1.89
N ASP A 60 -15.40 -1.49 -3.06
CA ASP A 60 -14.51 -1.35 -4.22
C ASP A 60 -14.46 0.10 -4.72
N LEU A 61 -15.57 0.82 -4.69
CA LEU A 61 -15.62 2.23 -5.05
C LEU A 61 -14.84 3.08 -4.04
N ILE A 62 -15.04 2.84 -2.74
CA ILE A 62 -14.38 3.58 -1.64
C ILE A 62 -12.86 3.38 -1.66
N THR A 63 -12.40 2.15 -1.97
CA THR A 63 -10.99 1.76 -1.94
C THR A 63 -10.30 1.81 -3.30
N SER A 64 -11.00 2.28 -4.35
CA SER A 64 -10.41 2.44 -5.68
C SER A 64 -9.26 3.44 -5.67
N GLU A 65 -8.14 3.07 -6.28
CA GLU A 65 -7.00 3.97 -6.44
C GLU A 65 -7.34 5.10 -7.42
N VAL A 66 -7.35 6.33 -6.92
CA VAL A 66 -7.39 7.55 -7.74
C VAL A 66 -5.99 8.15 -7.77
N PHE A 67 -5.33 8.06 -8.91
CA PHE A 67 -3.99 8.65 -9.10
C PHE A 67 -4.08 10.16 -9.37
N GLY A 68 -4.55 10.89 -8.35
CA GLY A 68 -4.86 12.32 -8.37
C GLY A 68 -5.05 12.90 -6.96
N PRO A 69 -5.35 14.18 -6.81
CA PRO A 69 -5.38 14.86 -5.52
C PRO A 69 -6.72 14.65 -4.77
N VAL A 70 -7.12 13.39 -4.59
CA VAL A 70 -8.37 12.99 -3.91
C VAL A 70 -8.04 12.00 -2.80
N GLN A 71 -8.69 12.12 -1.65
CA GLN A 71 -8.65 11.14 -0.57
C GLN A 71 -10.04 10.87 0.00
N VAL A 72 -10.25 9.66 0.51
CA VAL A 72 -11.42 9.31 1.32
C VAL A 72 -11.06 9.40 2.81
N ILE A 73 -11.97 9.95 3.60
CA ILE A 73 -11.87 10.02 5.06
C ILE A 73 -12.94 9.10 5.66
N ILE A 74 -12.52 8.22 6.58
CA ILE A 74 -13.42 7.41 7.40
C ILE A 74 -13.14 7.77 8.86
N ASN A 75 -14.17 8.22 9.58
CA ASN A 75 -14.11 8.40 11.02
C ASN A 75 -14.55 7.10 11.72
N TYR A 76 -13.80 6.68 12.73
CA TYR A 76 -14.10 5.46 13.48
C TYR A 76 -13.85 5.66 14.98
N LYS A 77 -14.63 4.95 15.80
CA LYS A 77 -14.49 4.89 17.25
C LYS A 77 -13.57 3.74 17.66
N HIS A 78 -13.15 3.73 18.91
CA HIS A 78 -12.26 2.69 19.44
C HIS A 78 -12.80 1.27 19.25
N ASP A 79 -14.10 1.06 19.49
CA ASP A 79 -14.79 -0.22 19.32
C ASP A 79 -15.02 -0.62 17.86
N GLU A 80 -14.81 0.29 16.92
CA GLU A 80 -14.95 0.08 15.47
C GLU A 80 -13.61 -0.24 14.79
N LEU A 81 -12.49 -0.34 15.54
CA LEU A 81 -11.17 -0.65 14.97
C LEU A 81 -11.16 -1.97 14.17
N SER A 82 -11.97 -2.96 14.57
CA SER A 82 -12.09 -4.24 13.87
C SER A 82 -12.58 -4.09 12.43
N ILE A 83 -13.50 -3.14 12.17
CA ILE A 83 -14.02 -2.83 10.83
C ILE A 83 -12.91 -2.25 9.95
N ILE A 84 -12.08 -1.37 10.51
CA ILE A 84 -10.94 -0.78 9.81
C ILE A 84 -9.90 -1.86 9.45
N LEU A 85 -9.57 -2.74 10.39
CA LEU A 85 -8.62 -3.83 10.13
C LEU A 85 -9.12 -4.81 9.06
N GLU A 86 -10.41 -5.16 9.08
CA GLU A 86 -11.03 -5.97 8.02
C GLU A 86 -10.97 -5.26 6.65
N ALA A 87 -11.25 -3.95 6.61
CA ALA A 87 -11.17 -3.18 5.38
C ALA A 87 -9.74 -3.15 4.81
N LEU A 88 -8.72 -2.97 5.66
CA LEU A 88 -7.32 -2.96 5.26
C LEU A 88 -6.85 -4.33 4.75
N GLU A 89 -7.34 -5.42 5.32
CA GLU A 89 -7.08 -6.79 4.84
C GLU A 89 -7.72 -7.05 3.47
N ARG A 90 -8.90 -6.49 3.21
CA ARG A 90 -9.62 -6.65 1.92
C ARG A 90 -9.00 -5.87 0.77
N ILE A 91 -8.22 -4.82 1.03
CA ILE A 91 -7.56 -4.02 -0.03
C ILE A 91 -6.43 -4.87 -0.65
N PRO A 92 -6.41 -5.14 -1.96
CA PRO A 92 -5.41 -6.03 -2.56
C PRO A 92 -4.02 -5.39 -2.77
N LEU A 93 -3.90 -4.08 -2.57
CA LEU A 93 -2.68 -3.30 -2.83
C LEU A 93 -1.98 -2.91 -1.51
N HIS A 94 -0.92 -3.64 -1.16
CA HIS A 94 -0.24 -3.52 0.14
C HIS A 94 1.10 -2.77 0.05
N LEU A 95 1.10 -1.53 -0.48
CA LEU A 95 2.33 -0.77 -0.70
C LEU A 95 2.82 -0.03 0.56
N THR A 96 2.19 1.09 0.93
CA THR A 96 2.57 1.89 2.09
C THR A 96 1.42 2.11 3.06
N ALA A 97 1.74 2.31 4.34
CA ALA A 97 0.76 2.66 5.37
C ALA A 97 1.40 3.55 6.45
N ALA A 98 0.55 4.22 7.24
CA ALA A 98 0.97 5.04 8.36
C ALA A 98 0.07 4.82 9.58
N VAL A 99 0.65 4.46 10.72
CA VAL A 99 -0.03 4.35 12.01
C VAL A 99 0.40 5.52 12.89
N VAL A 100 -0.41 6.58 12.89
CA VAL A 100 -0.13 7.83 13.62
C VAL A 100 -0.61 7.71 15.07
N SER A 101 0.21 7.09 15.91
CA SER A 101 -0.04 6.97 17.36
C SER A 101 1.30 6.86 18.09
N ASN A 102 1.35 7.19 19.39
CA ASN A 102 2.48 6.88 20.27
C ASN A 102 2.15 5.78 21.29
N ASP A 103 0.95 5.21 21.24
CA ASP A 103 0.58 4.07 22.07
C ASP A 103 1.18 2.78 21.49
N PRO A 104 2.13 2.12 22.19
CA PRO A 104 2.77 0.92 21.69
C PRO A 104 1.82 -0.27 21.56
N LEU A 105 0.78 -0.38 22.41
CA LEU A 105 -0.18 -1.48 22.34
C LEU A 105 -1.06 -1.35 21.10
N PHE A 106 -1.55 -0.13 20.84
CA PHE A 106 -2.29 0.17 19.63
C PHE A 106 -1.43 -0.06 18.37
N GLN A 107 -0.18 0.43 18.36
CA GLN A 107 0.72 0.19 17.23
C GLN A 107 0.95 -1.30 16.99
N GLN A 108 1.24 -2.08 18.03
CA GLN A 108 1.45 -3.53 17.89
C GLN A 108 0.22 -4.26 17.35
N GLN A 109 -0.98 -3.89 17.83
CA GLN A 109 -2.22 -4.47 17.33
C GLN A 109 -2.42 -4.21 15.84
N VAL A 110 -2.25 -2.95 15.39
CA VAL A 110 -2.44 -2.58 13.98
C VAL A 110 -1.34 -3.19 13.10
N LEU A 111 -0.08 -3.11 13.52
CA LEU A 111 1.06 -3.65 12.76
C LEU A 111 1.03 -5.19 12.66
N GLY A 112 0.51 -5.87 13.68
CA GLY A 112 0.38 -7.33 13.67
C GLY A 112 -0.78 -7.85 12.81
N LEU A 113 -1.71 -6.97 12.42
CA LEU A 113 -2.95 -7.32 11.70
C LEU A 113 -3.07 -6.58 10.35
N THR A 114 -1.97 -6.03 9.83
CA THR A 114 -1.90 -5.38 8.51
C THR A 114 -0.61 -5.77 7.78
N VAL A 115 -0.60 -5.64 6.45
CA VAL A 115 0.42 -6.29 5.61
C VAL A 115 1.21 -5.35 4.68
N ASN A 116 0.99 -4.02 4.73
CA ASN A 116 1.67 -3.08 3.82
C ASN A 116 3.20 -3.17 3.96
N GLY A 117 3.89 -3.36 2.83
CA GLY A 117 5.33 -3.66 2.82
C GLY A 117 6.23 -2.53 3.31
N THR A 118 5.75 -1.28 3.27
CA THR A 118 6.44 -0.12 3.83
C THR A 118 5.52 0.66 4.77
N THR A 119 5.48 0.25 6.04
CA THR A 119 4.61 0.87 7.06
C THR A 119 5.41 1.74 8.01
N TYR A 120 4.96 2.99 8.21
CA TYR A 120 5.51 3.91 9.20
C TYR A 120 4.63 3.92 10.45
N ALA A 121 5.22 3.82 11.64
CA ALA A 121 4.50 3.89 12.92
C ALA A 121 5.13 4.95 13.84
N GLY A 122 4.27 5.66 14.58
CA GLY A 122 4.66 6.75 15.48
C GLY A 122 3.89 8.04 15.21
N ILE A 123 3.92 9.01 16.13
CA ILE A 123 3.19 10.29 15.97
C ILE A 123 3.60 11.13 14.74
N ARG A 124 4.73 10.79 14.11
CA ARG A 124 5.23 11.43 12.87
C ARG A 124 5.19 10.49 11.65
N ALA A 125 4.42 9.41 11.72
CA ALA A 125 4.24 8.49 10.61
C ALA A 125 3.67 9.20 9.38
N ARG A 126 4.00 8.69 8.20
CA ARG A 126 3.63 9.24 6.88
C ARG A 126 3.54 8.09 5.88
N THR A 127 2.91 8.28 4.72
CA THR A 127 2.76 7.24 3.69
C THR A 127 3.67 7.44 2.47
N THR A 128 4.36 8.58 2.39
CA THR A 128 5.18 8.98 1.23
C THR A 128 6.61 9.35 1.63
N GLY A 129 7.50 9.47 0.64
CA GLY A 129 8.88 9.91 0.86
C GLY A 129 9.71 8.89 1.62
N ALA A 130 9.76 7.66 1.12
CA ALA A 130 10.71 6.64 1.56
C ALA A 130 12.11 6.94 1.00
N PRO A 131 13.08 7.34 1.84
CA PRO A 131 14.47 7.52 1.41
C PRO A 131 15.17 6.19 1.15
N GLN A 132 16.33 6.26 0.50
CA GLN A 132 17.15 5.11 0.12
C GLN A 132 17.71 4.29 1.29
N ASN A 133 17.69 4.83 2.51
CA ASN A 133 18.30 4.18 3.68
C ASN A 133 17.41 3.10 4.33
N HIS A 134 16.24 2.82 3.78
CA HIS A 134 15.41 1.69 4.18
C HIS A 134 14.62 1.16 2.97
N TRP A 135 14.01 -0.02 3.13
CA TRP A 135 13.20 -0.67 2.09
C TRP A 135 12.02 0.21 1.65
N PHE A 136 11.74 0.23 0.35
CA PHE A 136 10.46 0.64 -0.21
C PHE A 136 9.98 -0.42 -1.20
N GLY A 137 8.75 -0.89 -1.01
CA GLY A 137 8.14 -1.92 -1.84
C GLY A 137 6.94 -2.55 -1.14
N PRO A 138 6.08 -3.27 -1.88
CA PRO A 138 4.95 -3.97 -1.31
C PRO A 138 5.37 -5.24 -0.57
N ALA A 139 4.42 -5.84 0.16
CA ALA A 139 4.51 -7.18 0.71
C ALA A 139 3.24 -7.98 0.35
N GLY A 140 3.19 -9.27 0.69
CA GLY A 140 2.06 -10.16 0.36
C GLY A 140 2.08 -10.72 -1.07
N ASP A 141 3.08 -10.38 -1.89
CA ASP A 141 3.24 -10.92 -3.25
C ASP A 141 4.68 -11.45 -3.45
N PRO A 142 4.88 -12.72 -3.85
CA PRO A 142 6.21 -13.29 -4.09
C PRO A 142 6.97 -12.61 -5.25
N ARG A 143 6.29 -11.80 -6.06
CA ARG A 143 6.85 -11.02 -7.17
C ARG A 143 7.22 -9.59 -6.75
N SER A 144 6.99 -9.22 -5.49
CA SER A 144 7.24 -7.86 -4.99
C SER A 144 8.69 -7.44 -5.23
N ALA A 145 8.86 -6.26 -5.82
CA ALA A 145 10.16 -5.64 -5.96
C ALA A 145 10.42 -4.67 -4.80
N GLY A 146 11.67 -4.63 -4.35
CA GLY A 146 12.17 -3.56 -3.50
C GLY A 146 12.98 -2.55 -4.28
N ILE A 147 13.22 -1.38 -3.69
CA ILE A 147 14.17 -0.40 -4.23
C ILE A 147 14.99 0.27 -3.11
N GLY A 148 16.19 0.73 -3.46
CA GLY A 148 17.04 1.57 -2.61
C GLY A 148 18.11 0.81 -1.82
N THR A 149 17.72 -0.17 -1.00
CA THR A 149 18.66 -0.86 -0.10
C THR A 149 19.49 -1.94 -0.80
N PRO A 150 20.63 -2.36 -0.20
CA PRO A 150 21.39 -3.52 -0.68
C PRO A 150 20.53 -4.79 -0.82
N GLU A 151 19.64 -5.06 0.15
CA GLU A 151 18.76 -6.23 0.14
C GLU A 151 17.77 -6.17 -1.02
N ALA A 152 17.20 -4.99 -1.30
CA ALA A 152 16.32 -4.77 -2.44
C ALA A 152 17.01 -5.03 -3.78
N ILE A 153 18.28 -4.62 -3.90
CA ILE A 153 19.06 -4.88 -5.10
C ILE A 153 19.33 -6.37 -5.25
N ILE A 154 19.78 -7.04 -4.18
CA ILE A 154 20.06 -8.48 -4.19
C ILE A 154 18.79 -9.27 -4.52
N SER A 155 17.65 -8.96 -3.89
CA SER A 155 16.40 -9.70 -4.11
C SER A 155 15.83 -9.48 -5.52
N THR A 156 15.97 -8.29 -6.08
CA THR A 156 15.36 -7.94 -7.38
C THR A 156 16.26 -8.28 -8.57
N TRP A 157 17.58 -8.14 -8.42
CA TRP A 157 18.54 -8.19 -9.53
C TRP A 157 19.56 -9.34 -9.43
N SER A 158 19.38 -10.24 -8.47
CA SER A 158 20.19 -11.45 -8.38
C SER A 158 19.31 -12.69 -8.17
N CYS A 159 19.92 -13.86 -8.29
CA CYS A 159 19.30 -15.11 -7.88
C CYS A 159 20.34 -15.97 -7.16
N HIS A 160 19.87 -16.85 -6.29
CA HIS A 160 20.75 -17.81 -5.64
C HIS A 160 21.24 -18.85 -6.67
N ARG A 161 22.54 -19.08 -6.71
CA ARG A 161 23.17 -20.14 -7.51
C ARG A 161 24.21 -20.87 -6.66
N GLU A 162 23.86 -22.07 -6.22
CA GLU A 162 24.78 -22.92 -5.48
C GLU A 162 25.76 -23.61 -6.44
N ILE A 163 27.06 -23.61 -6.11
CA ILE A 163 28.10 -24.27 -6.90
C ILE A 163 28.91 -25.18 -5.99
N ILE A 164 28.67 -26.49 -6.10
CA ILE A 164 29.41 -27.52 -5.37
C ILE A 164 30.55 -28.01 -6.24
N LYS A 165 31.78 -27.87 -5.73
CA LYS A 165 32.98 -28.38 -6.40
C LYS A 165 33.45 -29.64 -5.69
N ASP A 166 33.33 -30.77 -6.38
CA ASP A 166 33.88 -32.05 -5.93
C ASP A 166 35.01 -32.45 -6.89
N ILE A 167 36.22 -32.01 -6.56
CA ILE A 167 37.40 -32.13 -7.44
C ILE A 167 38.34 -33.27 -7.02
N GLY A 168 38.02 -33.97 -5.94
CA GLY A 168 38.86 -35.03 -5.40
C GLY A 168 40.24 -34.55 -4.88
N PRO A 169 41.26 -35.43 -4.88
CA PRO A 169 41.24 -36.79 -5.43
C PRO A 169 40.31 -37.72 -4.63
N ILE A 170 39.89 -38.82 -5.27
CA ILE A 170 39.20 -39.90 -4.56
C ILE A 170 40.17 -40.45 -3.50
N ASP A 171 39.66 -40.66 -2.29
CA ASP A 171 40.43 -41.29 -1.22
C ASP A 171 40.92 -42.67 -1.71
N PRO A 172 42.23 -43.00 -1.61
CA PRO A 172 42.74 -44.31 -2.01
C PRO A 172 42.02 -45.49 -1.36
N ASP A 173 41.43 -45.30 -0.17
CA ASP A 173 40.67 -46.31 0.57
C ASP A 173 39.17 -46.29 0.25
N TRP A 174 38.72 -45.41 -0.65
CA TRP A 174 37.34 -45.39 -1.11
C TRP A 174 37.02 -46.69 -1.86
N SER A 175 36.03 -47.42 -1.35
CA SER A 175 35.45 -48.59 -1.99
C SER A 175 33.95 -48.38 -2.16
N THR A 176 33.36 -49.11 -3.10
CA THR A 176 31.91 -49.05 -3.36
C THR A 176 31.15 -49.44 -2.08
N PRO A 177 30.28 -48.57 -1.52
CA PRO A 177 29.51 -48.89 -0.33
C PRO A 177 28.51 -50.04 -0.57
N GLU A 178 28.10 -50.73 0.50
CA GLU A 178 26.91 -51.59 0.43
C GLU A 178 25.66 -50.77 0.09
N LEU A 179 24.70 -51.40 -0.60
CA LEU A 179 23.41 -50.77 -0.93
C LEU A 179 22.72 -50.28 0.35
N THR A 180 22.47 -48.97 0.42
CA THR A 180 21.61 -48.33 1.43
C THR A 180 20.17 -48.27 0.97
#